data_AF-A0A6C0KQL8-F1
#
_entry.id   AF-A0A6C0KQL8-F1
#
_cell.length_a   1.000
_cell.length_b   1.000
_cell.length_c   1.000
_cell.angle_alpha   90.00
_cell.angle_beta   90.00
_cell.angle_gamma   90.00
#
_symmetry.space_group_name_H-M   'P 1'
#
loop_
_entity.id
_entity.type
_entity.pdbx_description
1 polymer ?
#
loop_
_entity_poly.entity_id
_entity_poly.type
_entity_poly.pdbx_seq_one_letter_code
_entity_poly.pdbx_strand_id
1 'polypeptide(L)'
;MGIVRLPMKYVNILHILVIGALLVYIGYFKAKSPKPIYYALGVLGLAIILFVPFPTLEFTNLRNILNIIHYIIFIPGFIALAYFGLQKKLTKETYRALGFVGAFIIIYHLYKLFTRLM
;
A
#
# COMPACT_ATOMS: atom_id res chain seq x y z
N MET A 1 14.55 5.48 -11.00
CA MET A 1 15.15 4.12 -11.00
C MET A 1 14.77 3.46 -9.69
N GLY A 2 14.11 2.29 -9.67
CA GLY A 2 13.89 1.55 -8.41
C GLY A 2 15.14 0.73 -8.13
N ILE A 3 15.60 0.69 -6.88
CA ILE A 3 16.87 0.03 -6.52
C ILE A 3 16.76 -1.48 -6.80
N VAL A 4 15.57 -2.07 -6.57
CA VAL A 4 15.29 -3.48 -6.83
C VAL A 4 14.12 -3.61 -7.80
N ARG A 5 14.30 -4.38 -8.88
CA ARG A 5 13.24 -4.67 -9.86
C ARG A 5 12.68 -6.06 -9.64
N LEU A 6 11.43 -6.12 -9.18
CA LEU A 6 10.69 -7.37 -9.07
C LEU A 6 9.84 -7.63 -10.33
N PRO A 7 9.77 -8.87 -10.82
CA PRO A 7 8.78 -9.27 -11.81
C PRO A 7 7.35 -8.89 -11.38
N MET A 8 6.53 -8.43 -12.33
CA MET A 8 5.18 -7.93 -12.04
C MET A 8 4.28 -8.94 -11.33
N LYS A 9 4.47 -10.24 -11.56
CA LYS A 9 3.74 -11.31 -10.85
C LYS A 9 3.95 -11.24 -9.34
N TYR A 10 5.19 -11.04 -8.90
CA TYR A 10 5.54 -10.95 -7.48
C TYR A 10 5.06 -9.62 -6.90
N VAL A 11 5.12 -8.53 -7.66
CA VAL A 11 4.53 -7.25 -7.26
C VAL A 11 3.03 -7.41 -7.00
N ASN A 12 2.29 -8.05 -7.90
CA ASN A 12 0.85 -8.29 -7.71
C ASN A 12 0.57 -9.16 -6.47
N ILE A 13 1.34 -10.24 -6.28
CA ILE A 13 1.20 -11.11 -5.10
C ILE A 13 1.46 -10.33 -3.80
N LEU A 14 2.49 -9.49 -3.75
CA LEU A 14 2.78 -8.65 -2.58
C LEU A 14 1.63 -7.67 -2.29
N HIS A 15 1.03 -7.07 -3.31
CA HIS A 15 -0.11 -6.18 -3.12
C HIS A 15 -1.33 -6.92 -2.58
N ILE A 16 -1.57 -8.16 -3.00
CA ILE A 16 -2.71 -8.96 -2.54
C ILE A 16 -2.48 -9.46 -1.11
N LEU A 17 -1.40 -10.21 -0.90
CA LEU A 17 -1.19 -10.98 0.33
C LEU A 17 -0.58 -10.18 1.48
N VAL A 18 0.12 -9.08 1.17
CA VAL A 18 0.83 -8.29 2.18
C VAL A 18 0.16 -6.94 2.35
N ILE A 19 0.20 -6.09 1.32
CA ILE A 19 -0.25 -4.69 1.46
C ILE A 19 -1.77 -4.62 1.65
N GLY A 20 -2.53 -5.23 0.75
CA GLY A 20 -3.99 -5.25 0.78
C GLY A 20 -4.53 -5.96 2.03
N ALA A 21 -3.99 -7.14 2.34
CA ALA A 21 -4.37 -7.90 3.54
C ALA A 21 -4.11 -7.11 4.84
N LEU A 22 -2.95 -6.44 4.96
CA LEU A 22 -2.63 -5.62 6.14
C LEU A 22 -3.62 -4.45 6.30
N LEU A 23 -3.95 -3.76 5.20
CA LEU A 23 -4.90 -2.64 5.24
C LEU A 23 -6.32 -3.09 5.58
N VAL A 24 -6.78 -4.23 5.01
CA VAL A 24 -8.06 -4.85 5.38
C VAL A 24 -8.06 -5.25 6.85
N TYR A 25 -6.98 -5.85 7.34
CA TYR A 25 -6.84 -6.23 8.75
C TYR A 25 -6.99 -5.00 9.66
N ILE A 26 -6.27 -3.90 9.38
CA ILE A 26 -6.38 -2.66 10.15
C ILE A 26 -7.81 -2.11 10.10
N GLY A 27 -8.46 -2.12 8.94
CA GLY A 27 -9.84 -1.66 8.79
C GLY A 27 -10.86 -2.51 9.54
N TYR A 28 -10.64 -3.82 9.62
CA TYR A 28 -11.53 -4.77 10.30
C TYR A 28 -11.39 -4.70 11.82
N PHE A 29 -10.16 -4.82 12.33
CA PHE A 29 -9.88 -4.83 13.78
C PHE A 29 -9.82 -3.43 14.39
N LYS A 30 -9.66 -2.38 13.57
CA LYS A 30 -9.72 -0.97 13.98
C LYS A 30 -8.75 -0.67 15.12
N ALA A 31 -9.23 -0.02 16.18
CA ALA A 31 -8.47 0.31 17.38
C ALA A 31 -7.91 -0.93 18.12
N LYS A 32 -8.45 -2.14 17.88
CA LYS A 32 -7.95 -3.39 18.46
C LYS A 32 -6.72 -3.94 17.72
N SER A 33 -6.35 -3.39 16.56
CA SER A 33 -5.15 -3.82 15.83
C SER A 33 -3.90 -3.69 16.73
N PRO A 34 -3.07 -4.75 16.84
CA PRO A 34 -1.90 -4.73 17.71
C PRO A 34 -0.78 -3.85 17.11
N LYS A 35 0.11 -3.33 17.97
CA LYS A 35 1.19 -2.40 17.57
C LYS A 35 2.05 -2.90 16.39
N PRO A 36 2.44 -4.20 16.30
CA PRO A 36 3.24 -4.70 15.18
C PRO A 36 2.66 -4.45 13.79
N ILE A 37 1.33 -4.41 13.67
CA ILE A 37 0.65 -4.15 12.38
C ILE A 37 0.93 -2.72 11.89
N TYR A 38 1.02 -1.76 12.80
CA TYR A 38 1.38 -0.38 12.45
C TYR A 38 2.87 -0.21 12.17
N TYR A 39 3.75 -0.97 12.87
CA TYR A 39 5.17 -1.02 12.49
C TYR A 39 5.34 -1.61 11.08
N ALA A 40 4.61 -2.68 10.76
CA ALA A 40 4.61 -3.26 9.42
C ALA A 40 4.12 -2.26 8.36
N LEU A 41 3.07 -1.48 8.65
CA LEU A 41 2.58 -0.43 7.74
C LEU A 41 3.66 0.63 7.46
N GLY A 42 4.37 1.09 8.50
CA GLY A 42 5.47 2.04 8.36
C GLY A 42 6.65 1.47 7.55
N VAL A 43 7.04 0.22 7.82
CA VAL A 43 8.09 -0.48 7.05
C VAL A 43 7.69 -0.62 5.58
N LEU A 44 6.43 -0.98 5.28
CA LEU A 44 5.94 -1.03 3.91
C LEU A 44 5.97 0.33 3.22
N GLY A 45 5.66 1.41 3.95
CA GLY A 45 5.81 2.79 3.45
C GLY A 45 7.25 3.09 3.02
N LEU A 46 8.24 2.73 3.83
CA LEU A 46 9.66 2.91 3.48
C LEU A 46 10.11 1.96 2.36
N ALA A 47 9.60 0.73 2.32
CA ALA A 47 9.95 -0.25 1.30
C ALA A 47 9.57 0.19 -0.13
N ILE A 48 8.59 1.09 -0.27
CA ILE A 48 8.23 1.70 -1.57
C ILE A 48 9.46 2.32 -2.24
N ILE A 49 10.35 2.97 -1.47
CA ILE A 49 11.56 3.63 -1.99
C ILE A 49 12.48 2.61 -2.69
N LEU A 50 12.49 1.36 -2.22
CA LEU A 50 13.35 0.31 -2.74
C LEU A 50 12.78 -0.33 -4.01
N PHE A 51 11.47 -0.55 -4.05
CA PHE A 51 10.81 -1.38 -5.07
C PHE A 51 10.07 -0.58 -6.15
N VAL A 52 9.66 0.65 -5.87
CA VAL A 52 8.96 1.50 -6.83
C VAL A 52 9.96 2.42 -7.52
N PRO A 53 10.01 2.45 -8.87
CA PRO A 53 10.89 3.38 -9.56
C PRO A 53 10.55 4.83 -9.26
N PHE A 54 11.58 5.62 -8.96
CA PHE A 54 11.42 7.07 -8.82
C PHE A 54 10.72 7.68 -10.05
N PRO A 55 9.62 8.44 -9.86
CA PRO A 55 8.84 8.99 -10.96
C PRO A 55 9.49 10.22 -11.59
N THR A 56 9.07 10.55 -12.81
CA THR A 56 9.20 11.91 -13.36
C THR A 56 7.96 12.75 -12.96
N LEU A 57 8.00 14.06 -13.12
CA LEU A 57 6.84 14.95 -12.84
C LEU A 57 5.83 14.99 -14.01
N GLU A 58 5.94 14.08 -14.97
CA GLU A 58 5.07 14.04 -16.15
C GLU A 58 3.86 13.13 -15.94
N PHE A 59 2.67 13.61 -16.32
CA PHE A 59 1.41 12.88 -16.18
C PHE A 59 0.96 12.19 -17.48
N THR A 60 1.92 11.66 -18.24
CA THR A 60 1.70 11.14 -19.60
C THR A 60 1.37 9.65 -19.65
N ASN A 61 1.73 8.88 -18.61
CA ASN A 61 1.60 7.43 -18.57
C ASN A 61 1.12 6.96 -17.19
N LEU A 62 0.12 6.07 -17.20
CA LEU A 62 -0.44 5.44 -16.00
C LEU A 62 0.63 4.86 -15.05
N ARG A 63 1.67 4.21 -15.56
CA ARG A 63 2.78 3.68 -14.74
C ARG A 63 3.51 4.79 -13.99
N ASN A 64 3.80 5.91 -14.65
CA ASN A 64 4.46 7.03 -13.98
C ASN A 64 3.52 7.70 -12.97
N ILE A 65 2.23 7.85 -13.31
CA ILE A 65 1.20 8.34 -12.38
C ILE A 65 1.12 7.45 -11.14
N LEU A 66 1.13 6.13 -11.30
CA LEU A 66 1.18 5.20 -10.18
C LEU A 66 2.45 5.40 -9.34
N ASN A 67 3.62 5.55 -9.96
CA ASN A 67 4.85 5.83 -9.22
C ASN A 67 4.75 7.16 -8.44
N ILE A 68 4.20 8.23 -9.03
CA ILE A 68 3.95 9.51 -8.33
C ILE A 68 3.05 9.30 -7.12
N ILE A 69 1.93 8.60 -7.29
CA ILE A 69 0.99 8.31 -6.19
C ILE A 69 1.69 7.54 -5.06
N HIS A 70 2.57 6.59 -5.38
CA HIS A 70 3.34 5.89 -4.36
C HIS A 70 4.20 6.84 -3.54
N TYR A 71 4.95 7.72 -4.19
CA TYR A 71 5.86 8.63 -3.51
C TYR A 71 5.15 9.76 -2.76
N ILE A 72 4.12 10.36 -3.35
CA ILE A 72 3.46 11.57 -2.81
C ILE A 72 2.33 11.23 -1.84
N ILE A 73 1.65 10.09 -2.03
CA ILE A 73 0.49 9.72 -1.22
C ILE A 73 0.83 8.54 -0.32
N PHE A 74 1.30 7.41 -0.87
CA PHE A 74 1.43 6.19 -0.06
C PHE A 74 2.59 6.22 0.93
N ILE A 75 3.78 6.73 0.56
CA ILE A 75 4.90 6.86 1.51
C ILE A 75 4.51 7.74 2.73
N PRO A 76 4.18 9.03 2.56
CA PRO A 76 3.84 9.87 3.71
C PRO A 76 2.56 9.40 4.39
N GLY A 77 1.57 8.93 3.62
CA GLY A 77 0.33 8.40 4.15
C GLY A 77 0.54 7.19 5.07
N PHE A 78 1.32 6.19 4.64
CA PHE A 78 1.57 4.99 5.46
C PHE A 78 2.39 5.32 6.70
N ILE A 79 3.38 6.21 6.60
CA ILE A 79 4.16 6.66 7.77
C ILE A 79 3.27 7.40 8.77
N ALA A 80 2.43 8.33 8.29
CA ALA A 80 1.50 9.07 9.14
C ALA A 80 0.47 8.14 9.80
N LEU A 81 -0.13 7.23 9.03
CA LEU A 81 -1.11 6.26 9.52
C LEU A 81 -0.49 5.29 10.54
N ALA A 82 0.76 4.86 10.32
CA ALA A 82 1.50 4.07 11.28
C ALA A 82 1.69 4.84 12.59
N TYR A 83 2.15 6.10 12.51
CA TYR A 83 2.35 6.96 13.67
C TYR A 83 1.05 7.17 14.47
N PHE A 84 -0.02 7.64 13.82
CA PHE A 84 -1.30 7.88 14.48
C PHE A 84 -1.95 6.59 14.97
N GLY A 85 -1.75 5.47 14.27
CA GLY A 85 -2.20 4.14 14.67
C GLY A 85 -1.52 3.64 15.95
N LEU A 86 -0.20 3.84 16.08
CA LEU A 86 0.55 3.54 17.31
C LEU A 86 0.05 4.37 18.50
N GLN A 87 -0.34 5.62 18.24
CA GLN A 87 -0.93 6.52 19.23
C GLN A 87 -2.43 6.29 19.47
N LYS A 88 -3.05 5.33 18.78
CA LYS A 88 -4.50 5.05 18.82
C LYS A 88 -5.38 6.27 18.49
N LYS A 89 -4.91 7.15 17.61
CA LYS A 89 -5.59 8.41 17.20
C LYS A 89 -6.35 8.33 15.87
N LEU A 90 -6.38 7.17 15.21
CA LEU A 90 -7.13 7.01 13.95
C LEU A 90 -8.64 6.99 14.20
N THR A 91 -9.40 7.66 13.31
CA THR A 91 -10.87 7.72 13.40
C THR A 91 -11.53 6.47 12.80
N LYS A 92 -12.82 6.28 13.07
CA LYS A 92 -13.62 5.19 12.50
C LYS A 92 -13.64 5.25 10.97
N GLU A 93 -13.65 6.46 10.42
CA GLU A 93 -13.67 6.80 9.01
C GLU A 93 -12.33 6.45 8.37
N THR A 94 -11.21 6.75 9.06
CA THR A 94 -9.88 6.32 8.62
C THR A 94 -9.78 4.79 8.56
N TYR A 95 -10.27 4.07 9.57
CA TYR A 95 -10.28 2.60 9.52
C TYR A 95 -11.12 2.05 8.37
N ARG A 96 -12.31 2.62 8.14
CA ARG A 96 -13.16 2.25 7.00
C ARG A 96 -12.44 2.48 5.68
N ALA A 97 -11.81 3.65 5.51
CA ALA A 97 -11.05 3.98 4.31
C ALA A 97 -9.89 3.00 4.09
N LEU A 98 -9.15 2.63 5.13
CA LEU A 98 -8.07 1.63 5.03
C LEU A 98 -8.61 0.26 4.58
N GLY A 99 -9.74 -0.18 5.15
CA GLY A 99 -10.40 -1.41 4.74
C GLY A 99 -10.81 -1.39 3.26
N PHE A 100 -11.43 -0.30 2.80
CA PHE A 100 -11.83 -0.14 1.40
C PHE A 100 -10.63 -0.09 0.45
N VAL A 101 -9.58 0.68 0.78
CA VAL A 101 -8.36 0.76 -0.02
C VAL A 101 -7.68 -0.61 -0.09
N GLY A 102 -7.60 -1.33 1.03
CA GLY A 102 -7.06 -2.69 1.06
C GLY A 102 -7.83 -3.66 0.16
N ALA A 103 -9.16 -3.65 0.25
CA ALA A 103 -10.01 -4.49 -0.60
C ALA A 103 -9.88 -4.12 -2.10
N PHE A 104 -9.85 -2.83 -2.42
CA PHE A 104 -9.64 -2.35 -3.78
C PHE A 104 -8.29 -2.82 -4.36
N ILE A 105 -7.20 -2.70 -3.59
CA ILE A 105 -5.87 -3.16 -3.98
C ILE A 105 -5.90 -4.66 -4.27
N ILE A 106 -6.50 -5.47 -3.40
CA ILE A 106 -6.63 -6.92 -3.60
C ILE A 106 -7.37 -7.21 -4.90
N ILE A 107 -8.55 -6.62 -5.11
CA ILE A 107 -9.38 -6.88 -6.29
C ILE A 107 -8.65 -6.45 -7.57
N TYR A 108 -8.08 -5.25 -7.60
CA TYR A 108 -7.35 -4.72 -8.76
C TYR A 108 -6.15 -5.61 -9.13
N HIS A 109 -5.35 -6.02 -8.14
CA HIS A 109 -4.17 -6.85 -8.40
C HIS A 109 -4.51 -8.31 -8.67
N LEU A 110 -5.60 -8.86 -8.11
CA LEU A 110 -6.13 -10.15 -8.52
C LEU A 110 -6.54 -10.13 -10.00
N TYR A 111 -7.36 -9.15 -10.40
CA TYR A 111 -7.74 -8.97 -11.80
C TYR A 111 -6.52 -8.89 -12.72
N LYS A 112 -5.52 -8.07 -12.34
CA LYS A 112 -4.28 -7.92 -13.12
C LYS A 112 -3.41 -9.18 -13.13
N LEU A 113 -3.43 -9.97 -12.06
CA LEU A 113 -2.72 -11.24 -11.97
C LEU A 113 -3.33 -12.27 -12.93
N PHE A 114 -4.66 -12.38 -12.98
CA PHE A 114 -5.32 -13.34 -13.87
C PHE A 114 -5.38 -12.90 -15.35
N THR A 115 -5.47 -11.61 -15.64
CA THR A 115 -5.63 -11.13 -17.03
C THR A 115 -4.33 -10.81 -17.77
N ARG A 116 -3.19 -10.77 -17.08
CA ARG A 116 -1.89 -10.43 -17.69
C ARG A 116 -0.79 -11.48 -17.48
N LEU A 117 -1.09 -12.58 -16.80
CA LEU A 117 -0.16 -13.69 -16.55
C LEU A 117 -0.75 -15.07 -16.91
N MET A 118 -2.04 -15.15 -17.22
CA MET A 118 -2.66 -16.24 -17.99
C MET A 118 -3.02 -15.73 -19.37
#